data_AF-A0AAW7I0K6-F1
#
_entry.id   AF-A0AAW7I0K6-F1
#
_cell.length_a   1.000
_cell.length_b   1.000
_cell.length_c   1.000
_cell.angle_alpha   90.00
_cell.angle_beta   90.00
_cell.angle_gamma   90.00
#
_symmetry.space_group_name_H-M   'P 1'
#
loop_
_entity.id
_entity.type
_entity.pdbx_description
1 polymer ?
#
loop_
_entity_poly.entity_id
_entity_poly.type
_entity_poly.pdbx_seq_one_letter_code
_entity_poly.pdbx_strand_id
1 'polypeptide(L)'
;MQLDAKRLLTLVQVGRRELSLDEEDYRALLESVTGARSAKGLKAAQLEDVVKAMKGLGFKVKGSATSRRSPPSSAKVQAPEVRKVRAIWITMYNDGFVRDGSDDALGSYIKRMTANSNGGAGINRAEWLTSAQAERVLEALKKWHIRLMTAAIIERGDVVPAPRGHQIDAMPGYDLIRQAYETPGWRPARITVIDSSKPVSEINDKAP
;
A
#
# COMPACT_ATOMS: atom_id res chain seq x y z
N MET A 1 -7.24 -17.01 4.82
CA MET A 1 -8.49 -16.52 4.20
C MET A 1 -9.06 -17.69 3.41
N GLN A 2 -10.02 -18.44 3.96
CA GLN A 2 -10.66 -19.54 3.21
C GLN A 2 -11.44 -18.91 2.05
N LEU A 3 -11.20 -19.39 0.83
CA LEU A 3 -11.94 -18.93 -0.35
C LEU A 3 -13.33 -19.58 -0.34
N ASP A 4 -14.37 -18.79 -0.64
CA ASP A 4 -15.74 -19.29 -0.72
C ASP A 4 -15.84 -20.46 -1.72
N ALA A 5 -16.49 -21.56 -1.32
CA ALA A 5 -16.65 -22.76 -2.14
C ALA A 5 -17.22 -22.46 -3.55
N LYS A 6 -18.13 -21.49 -3.65
CA LYS A 6 -18.71 -21.03 -4.92
C LYS A 6 -17.65 -20.45 -5.85
N ARG A 7 -16.72 -19.65 -5.33
CA ARG A 7 -15.63 -19.02 -6.09
C ARG A 7 -14.62 -20.06 -6.55
N LEU A 8 -14.29 -21.04 -5.70
CA LEU A 8 -13.41 -22.14 -6.05
C LEU A 8 -14.02 -23.01 -7.15
N LEU A 9 -15.32 -23.32 -7.07
CA LEU A 9 -16.02 -24.04 -8.13
C LEU A 9 -15.95 -23.29 -9.47
N THR A 10 -16.12 -21.96 -9.46
CA THR A 10 -15.93 -21.15 -10.68
C THR A 10 -14.51 -21.27 -11.22
N LEU A 11 -13.48 -21.22 -10.37
CA LEU A 11 -12.09 -21.38 -10.79
C LEU A 11 -11.82 -22.76 -11.41
N VAL A 12 -12.38 -23.82 -10.84
CA VAL A 12 -12.27 -25.18 -11.40
C VAL A 12 -12.89 -25.24 -12.79
N GLN A 13 -14.08 -24.65 -13.00
CA GLN A 13 -14.73 -24.63 -14.31
C GLN A 13 -13.96 -23.78 -15.33
N VAL A 14 -13.36 -22.67 -14.90
CA VAL A 14 -12.48 -21.85 -15.75
C VAL A 14 -11.22 -22.63 -16.11
N GLY A 15 -10.57 -23.27 -15.14
CA GLY A 15 -9.39 -24.10 -15.37
C GLY A 15 -9.65 -25.23 -16.34
N ARG A 16 -10.83 -25.86 -16.28
CA ARG A 16 -11.22 -26.92 -17.24
C ARG A 16 -11.19 -26.39 -18.67
N ARG A 17 -11.75 -25.18 -18.87
CA ARG A 17 -11.79 -24.51 -20.18
C ARG A 17 -10.41 -24.05 -20.64
N GLU A 18 -9.59 -23.49 -19.75
CA GLU A 18 -8.25 -22.99 -20.11
C GLU A 18 -7.24 -24.11 -20.40
N LEU A 19 -7.38 -25.25 -19.73
CA LEU A 19 -6.55 -26.44 -19.97
C LEU A 19 -7.09 -27.31 -21.12
N SER A 20 -8.21 -26.91 -21.74
CA SER A 20 -8.89 -27.70 -22.79
C SER A 20 -9.15 -29.15 -22.38
N LEU A 21 -9.47 -29.39 -21.10
CA LEU A 21 -9.80 -30.73 -20.61
C LEU A 21 -11.17 -31.13 -21.14
N ASP A 22 -11.22 -32.29 -21.79
CA ASP A 22 -12.48 -32.90 -22.19
C ASP A 22 -13.25 -33.38 -20.95
N GLU A 23 -14.45 -33.92 -21.15
CA GLU A 23 -15.28 -34.31 -20.02
C GLU A 23 -14.73 -35.52 -19.26
N GLU A 24 -14.04 -36.44 -19.93
CA GLU A 24 -13.51 -37.64 -19.28
C GLU A 24 -12.21 -37.34 -18.53
N ASP A 25 -11.28 -36.58 -19.10
CA ASP A 25 -10.05 -36.14 -18.41
C ASP A 25 -10.38 -35.25 -17.20
N TYR A 26 -11.42 -34.41 -17.32
CA TYR A 26 -11.89 -33.60 -16.21
C TYR A 26 -12.43 -34.47 -15.05
N ARG A 27 -13.18 -35.54 -15.35
CA ARG A 27 -13.69 -36.46 -14.32
C ARG A 27 -12.57 -37.27 -13.69
N ALA A 28 -11.61 -37.74 -14.49
CA ALA A 28 -10.43 -38.44 -13.99
C ALA A 28 -9.57 -37.55 -13.08
N LEU A 29 -9.41 -36.27 -13.42
CA LEU A 29 -8.73 -35.30 -12.57
C LEU A 29 -9.47 -35.11 -11.23
N LEU A 30 -10.80 -34.97 -11.24
CA LEU A 30 -11.57 -34.83 -10.01
C LEU A 30 -11.49 -36.09 -9.13
N GLU A 31 -11.56 -37.27 -9.75
CA GLU A 31 -11.50 -38.55 -9.04
C GLU A 31 -10.11 -38.78 -8.42
N SER A 32 -9.03 -38.47 -9.15
CA SER A 32 -7.66 -38.62 -8.63
C SER A 32 -7.36 -37.71 -7.44
N VAL A 33 -7.96 -36.50 -7.40
CA VAL A 33 -7.69 -35.52 -6.35
C VAL A 33 -8.67 -35.64 -5.17
N THR A 34 -9.93 -35.95 -5.44
CA THR A 34 -11.01 -35.86 -4.44
C THR A 34 -11.74 -37.18 -4.17
N GLY A 35 -11.50 -38.21 -5.01
CA GLY A 35 -12.25 -39.47 -4.99
C GLY A 35 -13.65 -39.38 -5.60
N ALA A 36 -14.08 -38.22 -6.08
CA ALA A 36 -15.40 -38.01 -6.67
C ALA A 36 -15.31 -37.67 -8.16
N ARG A 37 -16.20 -38.25 -8.96
CA ARG A 37 -16.31 -37.97 -10.41
C ARG A 37 -17.10 -36.69 -10.74
N SER A 38 -17.49 -35.91 -9.73
CA SER A 38 -18.24 -34.66 -9.91
C SER A 38 -17.82 -33.60 -8.92
N ALA A 39 -17.77 -32.35 -9.38
CA ALA A 39 -17.52 -31.19 -8.52
C ALA A 39 -18.75 -30.78 -7.68
N LYS A 40 -19.93 -31.37 -7.94
CA LYS A 40 -21.16 -31.08 -7.22
C LYS A 40 -21.10 -31.69 -5.82
N GLY A 41 -21.10 -30.83 -4.79
CA GLY A 41 -21.07 -31.26 -3.39
C GLY A 41 -19.67 -31.34 -2.78
N LEU A 42 -18.60 -30.98 -3.51
CA LEU A 42 -17.26 -30.89 -2.96
C LEU A 42 -17.13 -29.76 -1.93
N LYS A 43 -16.36 -30.01 -0.87
CA LYS A 43 -16.03 -29.01 0.16
C LYS A 43 -14.98 -28.02 -0.39
N ALA A 44 -14.91 -26.84 0.22
CA ALA A 44 -13.93 -25.80 -0.17
C ALA A 44 -12.49 -26.34 -0.20
N ALA A 45 -12.07 -27.11 0.81
CA ALA A 45 -10.73 -27.72 0.85
C ALA A 45 -10.46 -28.64 -0.36
N GLN A 46 -11.41 -29.50 -0.73
CA GLN A 46 -11.28 -30.38 -1.90
C GLN A 46 -11.19 -29.59 -3.21
N LEU A 47 -11.96 -28.49 -3.33
CA LEU A 47 -11.88 -27.61 -4.50
C LEU A 47 -10.54 -26.85 -4.55
N GLU A 48 -9.96 -26.49 -3.41
CA GLU A 48 -8.61 -25.90 -3.35
C GLU A 48 -7.54 -26.87 -3.86
N ASP A 49 -7.62 -28.14 -3.45
CA ASP A 49 -6.71 -29.19 -3.92
C ASP A 49 -6.83 -29.43 -5.43
N VAL A 50 -8.06 -29.43 -5.98
CA VAL A 50 -8.28 -29.51 -7.43
C VAL A 50 -7.65 -28.32 -8.15
N VAL A 51 -7.87 -27.10 -7.67
CA VAL A 51 -7.25 -25.90 -8.26
C VAL A 51 -5.72 -25.98 -8.18
N LYS A 52 -5.16 -26.57 -7.11
CA LYS A 52 -3.72 -26.79 -6.97
C LYS A 52 -3.20 -27.80 -8.00
N ALA A 53 -3.91 -28.91 -8.22
CA ALA A 53 -3.57 -29.88 -9.26
C ALA A 53 -3.61 -29.25 -10.67
N MET A 54 -4.66 -28.47 -10.96
CA MET A 54 -4.78 -27.74 -12.23
C MET A 54 -3.63 -26.75 -12.44
N LYS A 55 -3.15 -26.08 -11.38
CA LYS A 55 -1.97 -25.21 -11.47
C LYS A 55 -0.71 -25.99 -11.86
N GLY A 56 -0.55 -27.21 -11.37
CA GLY A 56 0.52 -28.12 -11.79
C GLY A 56 0.46 -28.48 -13.28
N LEU A 57 -0.76 -28.55 -13.83
CA LEU A 57 -1.02 -28.77 -15.27
C LEU A 57 -0.90 -27.50 -16.11
N GLY A 58 -0.53 -26.36 -15.53
CA GLY A 58 -0.33 -25.09 -16.25
C GLY A 58 -1.47 -24.08 -16.12
N PHE A 59 -2.49 -24.35 -15.31
CA PHE A 59 -3.56 -23.38 -15.05
C PHE A 59 -3.02 -22.16 -14.30
N LYS A 60 -3.13 -20.98 -14.89
CA LYS A 60 -2.72 -19.72 -14.28
C LYS A 60 -3.95 -18.96 -13.85
N VAL A 61 -4.23 -18.96 -12.54
CA VAL A 61 -5.31 -18.14 -11.98
C VAL A 61 -4.98 -16.67 -12.26
N LYS A 62 -5.62 -16.08 -13.28
CA LYS A 62 -5.60 -14.64 -13.48
C LYS A 62 -6.11 -14.01 -12.20
N GLY A 63 -5.25 -13.21 -11.56
CA GLY A 63 -5.63 -12.44 -10.39
C GLY A 63 -6.92 -11.69 -10.71
N SER A 64 -7.93 -11.87 -9.85
CA SER A 64 -9.24 -11.26 -10.00
C SER A 64 -9.10 -9.77 -10.38
N ALA A 65 -9.66 -9.41 -11.55
CA ALA A 65 -9.80 -8.02 -12.01
C ALA A 65 -10.62 -7.14 -11.04
N THR A 66 -11.14 -7.72 -9.96
CA THR A 66 -11.81 -7.02 -8.86
C THR A 66 -10.80 -6.38 -7.89
N SER A 67 -9.52 -6.77 -7.94
CA SER A 67 -8.48 -5.94 -7.35
C SER A 67 -8.28 -4.76 -8.30
N ARG A 68 -8.83 -3.60 -7.93
CA ARG A 68 -8.64 -2.30 -8.60
C ARG A 68 -7.16 -1.91 -8.56
N ARG A 69 -6.31 -2.69 -9.23
CA ARG A 69 -4.87 -2.56 -9.15
C ARG A 69 -4.44 -1.37 -10.00
N SER A 70 -3.55 -0.59 -9.42
CA SER A 70 -2.79 0.39 -10.18
C SER A 70 -2.12 -0.28 -11.38
N PRO A 71 -1.99 0.43 -12.52
CA PRO A 71 -1.25 -0.05 -13.66
C PRO A 71 0.14 -0.56 -13.25
N PRO A 72 0.69 -1.56 -13.97
CA PRO A 72 2.02 -2.06 -13.68
C PRO A 72 3.03 -0.90 -13.61
N SER A 73 4.01 -0.96 -12.71
CA SER A 73 4.98 0.14 -12.50
C SER A 73 5.83 0.47 -13.74
N SER A 74 5.76 -0.38 -14.78
CA SER A 74 6.38 -0.21 -16.10
C SER A 74 5.54 0.57 -17.11
N ALA A 75 4.33 1.00 -16.75
CA ALA A 75 3.53 1.89 -17.59
C ALA A 75 4.32 3.18 -17.87
N LYS A 76 4.29 3.65 -19.13
CA LYS A 76 5.05 4.83 -19.55
C LYS A 76 4.45 6.06 -18.90
N VAL A 77 5.14 6.64 -17.91
CA VAL A 77 4.65 7.82 -17.19
C VAL A 77 5.31 9.08 -17.72
N GLN A 78 4.54 10.16 -17.90
CA GLN A 78 5.08 11.44 -18.38
C GLN A 78 5.99 12.13 -17.36
N ALA A 79 5.73 11.94 -16.06
CA ALA A 79 6.46 12.55 -14.96
C ALA A 79 6.94 11.48 -13.96
N PRO A 80 8.24 11.40 -13.62
CA PRO A 80 8.75 10.39 -12.69
C PRO A 80 8.15 10.50 -11.29
N GLU A 81 7.67 11.70 -10.89
CA GLU A 81 7.03 11.98 -9.60
C GLU A 81 5.72 11.21 -9.41
N VAL A 82 5.03 10.86 -10.50
CA VAL A 82 3.77 10.10 -10.45
C VAL A 82 3.96 8.73 -9.79
N ARG A 83 5.14 8.13 -9.94
CA ARG A 83 5.48 6.88 -9.24
C ARG A 83 5.49 7.08 -7.71
N LYS A 84 6.02 8.21 -7.25
CA LYS A 84 6.03 8.58 -5.83
C LYS A 84 4.61 8.88 -5.33
N VAL A 85 3.80 9.57 -6.14
CA VAL A 85 2.37 9.83 -5.84
C VAL A 85 1.62 8.51 -5.61
N ARG A 86 1.75 7.54 -6.52
CA ARG A 86 1.15 6.21 -6.39
C ARG A 86 1.65 5.47 -5.16
N ALA A 87 2.97 5.52 -4.91
CA ALA A 87 3.57 4.85 -3.75
C ALA A 87 3.03 5.39 -2.42
N ILE A 88 2.92 6.72 -2.27
CA ILE A 88 2.34 7.32 -1.07
C ILE A 88 0.86 6.95 -0.92
N TRP A 89 0.08 6.98 -2.00
CA TRP A 89 -1.34 6.59 -1.95
C TRP A 89 -1.55 5.16 -1.44
N ILE A 90 -0.77 4.21 -1.97
CA ILE A 90 -0.81 2.81 -1.52
C ILE A 90 -0.34 2.69 -0.06
N THR A 91 0.69 3.44 0.32
CA THR A 91 1.18 3.46 1.72
C THR A 91 0.07 3.92 2.67
N MET A 92 -0.62 5.03 2.34
CA MET A 92 -1.74 5.53 3.13
C MET A 92 -2.91 4.53 3.22
N TYR A 93 -3.15 3.74 2.17
CA TYR A 93 -4.13 2.65 2.23
C TYR A 93 -3.68 1.53 3.18
N ASN A 94 -2.42 1.13 3.12
CA ASN A 94 -1.86 0.10 4.01
C ASN A 94 -1.85 0.54 5.48
N ASP A 95 -1.62 1.83 5.74
CA ASP A 95 -1.71 2.42 7.08
C ASP A 95 -3.17 2.59 7.56
N GLY A 96 -4.16 2.28 6.71
CA GLY A 96 -5.59 2.38 7.04
C GLY A 96 -6.17 3.80 6.98
N PHE A 97 -5.40 4.78 6.54
CA PHE A 97 -5.82 6.17 6.42
C PHE A 97 -6.78 6.44 5.25
N VAL A 98 -6.69 5.61 4.21
CA VAL A 98 -7.55 5.69 3.03
C VAL A 98 -8.30 4.38 2.86
N ARG A 99 -9.57 4.46 2.46
CA ARG A 99 -10.45 3.29 2.30
C ARG A 99 -10.19 2.49 1.01
N ASP A 100 -9.61 3.12 0.00
CA ASP A 100 -9.35 2.52 -1.31
C ASP A 100 -7.98 2.94 -1.88
N GLY A 101 -7.07 1.98 -2.01
CA GLY A 101 -5.72 2.15 -2.57
C GLY A 101 -5.66 2.12 -4.11
N SER A 102 -6.79 2.06 -4.81
CA SER A 102 -6.84 1.97 -6.27
C SER A 102 -6.37 3.24 -7.00
N ASP A 103 -5.92 3.07 -8.25
CA ASP A 103 -5.55 4.20 -9.13
C ASP A 103 -6.78 5.03 -9.54
N ASP A 104 -7.98 4.45 -9.54
CA ASP A 104 -9.23 5.17 -9.80
C ASP A 104 -9.59 6.11 -8.63
N ALA A 105 -9.41 5.65 -7.38
CA ALA A 105 -9.60 6.49 -6.20
C ALA A 105 -8.53 7.60 -6.14
N LEU A 106 -7.28 7.27 -6.46
CA LEU A 106 -6.22 8.26 -6.63
C LEU A 106 -6.57 9.26 -7.74
N GLY A 107 -7.08 8.79 -8.87
CA GLY A 107 -7.55 9.62 -9.98
C GLY A 107 -8.64 10.61 -9.57
N SER A 108 -9.56 10.18 -8.71
CA SER A 108 -10.61 11.04 -8.15
C SER A 108 -10.04 12.13 -7.23
N TYR A 109 -9.03 11.80 -6.43
CA TYR A 109 -8.28 12.77 -5.63
C TYR A 109 -7.54 13.79 -6.52
N ILE A 110 -6.83 13.32 -7.55
CA ILE A 110 -6.09 14.16 -8.49
C ILE A 110 -7.04 15.10 -9.26
N LYS A 111 -8.19 14.59 -9.68
CA LYS A 111 -9.21 15.37 -10.39
C LYS A 111 -9.64 16.59 -9.57
N ARG A 112 -9.90 16.39 -8.26
CA ARG A 112 -10.25 17.50 -7.36
C ARG A 112 -9.12 18.52 -7.20
N MET A 113 -7.88 18.05 -7.11
CA MET A 113 -6.69 18.92 -6.98
C MET A 113 -6.42 19.75 -8.23
N THR A 114 -6.66 19.18 -9.42
CA THR A 114 -6.26 19.78 -10.70
C THR A 114 -7.40 20.51 -11.41
N ALA A 115 -8.66 20.29 -11.04
CA ALA A 115 -9.82 20.94 -11.66
C ALA A 115 -9.71 22.47 -11.64
N ASN A 116 -9.35 23.05 -10.50
CA ASN A 116 -9.23 24.51 -10.36
C ASN A 116 -8.07 25.09 -11.18
N SER A 117 -6.98 24.32 -11.33
CA SER A 117 -5.78 24.75 -12.06
C SER A 117 -5.86 24.52 -13.57
N ASN A 118 -6.82 23.72 -14.03
CA ASN A 118 -6.95 23.31 -15.43
C ASN A 118 -8.28 23.77 -16.06
N GLY A 119 -8.72 24.98 -15.73
CA GLY A 119 -9.93 25.59 -16.33
C GLY A 119 -11.22 24.80 -16.10
N GLY A 120 -11.32 24.03 -15.02
CA GLY A 120 -12.48 23.19 -14.68
C GLY A 120 -12.36 21.72 -15.13
N ALA A 121 -11.40 21.37 -16.00
CA ALA A 121 -11.21 20.01 -16.48
C ALA A 121 -10.17 19.26 -15.62
N GLY A 122 -10.60 18.66 -14.52
CA GLY A 122 -9.70 17.89 -13.65
C GLY A 122 -9.15 16.61 -14.31
N ILE A 123 -7.88 16.32 -14.10
CA ILE A 123 -7.19 15.12 -14.61
C ILE A 123 -7.54 13.94 -13.72
N ASN A 124 -8.06 12.86 -14.31
CA ASN A 124 -8.48 11.65 -13.60
C ASN A 124 -7.46 10.51 -13.66
N ARG A 125 -6.41 10.62 -14.48
CA ARG A 125 -5.35 9.62 -14.57
C ARG A 125 -4.03 10.24 -14.16
N ALA A 126 -3.36 9.63 -13.17
CA ALA A 126 -2.09 10.13 -12.66
C ALA A 126 -0.99 10.19 -13.74
N GLU A 127 -1.06 9.32 -14.74
CA GLU A 127 -0.09 9.23 -15.84
C GLU A 127 -0.09 10.45 -16.77
N TRP A 128 -1.17 11.23 -16.74
CA TRP A 128 -1.34 12.42 -17.57
C TRP A 128 -0.92 13.71 -16.84
N LEU A 129 -0.43 13.60 -15.60
CA LEU A 129 0.10 14.74 -14.89
C LEU A 129 1.42 15.19 -15.50
N THR A 130 1.55 16.51 -15.69
CA THR A 130 2.85 17.14 -15.94
C THR A 130 3.69 17.11 -14.66
N SER A 131 5.02 17.25 -14.76
CA SER A 131 5.90 17.25 -13.58
C SER A 131 5.49 18.28 -12.52
N ALA A 132 5.18 19.51 -12.93
CA ALA A 132 4.74 20.56 -12.01
C ALA A 132 3.40 20.25 -11.32
N GLN A 133 2.46 19.58 -12.01
CA GLN A 133 1.21 19.13 -11.42
C GLN A 133 1.44 17.94 -10.48
N ALA A 134 2.29 17.00 -10.87
CA ALA A 134 2.65 15.83 -10.08
C ALA A 134 3.36 16.20 -8.78
N GLU A 135 4.30 17.16 -8.81
CA GLU A 135 4.95 17.71 -7.61
C GLU A 135 3.95 18.36 -6.66
N ARG A 136 3.04 19.19 -7.19
CA ARG A 136 1.99 19.82 -6.37
C ARG A 136 1.09 18.78 -5.70
N VAL A 137 0.69 17.74 -6.43
CA VAL A 137 -0.10 16.63 -5.90
C VAL A 137 0.70 15.85 -4.85
N LEU A 138 1.99 15.58 -5.12
CA LEU A 138 2.88 14.85 -4.21
C LEU A 138 3.04 15.57 -2.88
N GLU A 139 3.31 16.87 -2.90
CA GLU A 139 3.47 17.68 -1.68
C GLU A 139 2.15 17.82 -0.90
N ALA A 140 1.01 17.92 -1.60
CA ALA A 140 -0.30 17.89 -0.96
C ALA A 140 -0.58 16.55 -0.27
N LEU A 141 -0.24 15.42 -0.91
CA LEU A 141 -0.37 14.09 -0.32
C LEU A 141 0.52 13.91 0.90
N LYS A 142 1.78 14.32 0.84
CA LYS A 142 2.69 14.25 1.99
C LYS A 142 2.16 15.04 3.18
N LYS A 143 1.70 16.28 2.96
CA LYS A 143 1.12 17.12 4.03
C LYS A 143 -0.12 16.48 4.65
N TRP A 144 -0.99 15.91 3.82
CA TRP A 144 -2.17 15.21 4.33
C TRP A 144 -1.78 13.97 5.14
N HIS A 145 -0.85 13.16 4.64
CA HIS A 145 -0.38 11.97 5.32
C HIS A 145 0.30 12.30 6.67
N ILE A 146 1.16 13.33 6.70
CA ILE A 146 1.75 13.87 7.94
C ILE A 146 0.66 14.21 8.95
N ARG A 147 -0.38 14.94 8.53
CA ARG A 147 -1.48 15.33 9.44
C ARG A 147 -2.17 14.11 10.05
N LEU A 148 -2.40 13.06 9.26
CA LEU A 148 -3.04 11.82 9.75
C LEU A 148 -2.12 11.02 10.68
N MET A 149 -0.84 10.86 10.33
CA MET A 149 0.16 10.21 11.18
C MET A 149 0.32 10.96 12.51
N THR A 150 0.41 12.28 12.47
CA THR A 150 0.48 13.14 13.66
C THR A 150 -0.74 12.95 14.56
N ALA A 151 -1.95 12.92 13.99
CA ALA A 151 -3.16 12.66 14.76
C ALA A 151 -3.13 11.26 15.43
N ALA A 152 -2.69 10.23 14.71
CA ALA A 152 -2.56 8.87 15.25
C ALA A 152 -1.48 8.76 16.35
N ILE A 153 -0.38 9.52 16.25
CA ILE A 153 0.65 9.62 17.29
C ILE A 153 0.06 10.27 18.55
N ILE A 154 -0.68 11.37 18.40
CA ILE A 154 -1.32 12.08 19.51
C ILE A 154 -2.36 11.21 20.20
N GLU A 155 -3.22 10.52 19.44
CA GLU A 155 -4.26 9.64 19.97
C GLU A 155 -3.68 8.49 20.80
N ARG A 156 -2.50 7.99 20.41
CA ARG A 156 -1.75 6.99 21.18
C ARG A 156 -1.11 7.55 22.47
N GLY A 157 -1.03 8.88 22.61
CA GLY A 157 -0.35 9.54 23.74
C GLY A 157 1.16 9.71 23.54
N ASP A 158 1.66 9.56 22.31
CA ASP A 158 3.07 9.79 21.98
C ASP A 158 3.34 11.25 21.64
N VAL A 159 4.60 11.68 21.80
CA VAL A 159 5.04 13.04 21.47
C VAL A 159 5.36 13.13 19.98
N VAL A 160 4.72 14.07 19.30
CA VAL A 160 4.99 14.37 17.88
C VAL A 160 6.36 15.04 17.77
N PRO A 161 7.30 14.48 16.99
CA PRO A 161 8.62 15.08 16.82
C PRO A 161 8.53 16.34 15.95
N ALA A 162 9.15 17.44 16.40
CA ALA A 162 9.24 18.67 15.64
C ALA A 162 10.39 18.60 14.61
N PRO A 163 10.18 19.04 13.35
CA PRO A 163 11.25 19.13 12.37
C PRO A 163 12.31 20.13 12.81
N ARG A 164 13.59 19.73 12.79
CA ARG A 164 14.72 20.63 13.09
C ARG A 164 15.32 21.17 11.80
N GLY A 165 14.63 22.12 11.17
CA GLY A 165 14.97 22.61 9.82
C GLY A 165 16.35 23.26 9.64
N HIS A 166 17.12 23.48 10.71
CA HIS A 166 18.46 24.10 10.67
C HIS A 166 19.63 23.08 10.77
N GLN A 167 19.35 21.79 10.94
CA GLN A 167 20.40 20.77 11.14
C GLN A 167 20.65 19.98 9.86
N ILE A 168 21.93 19.79 9.51
CA ILE A 168 22.38 19.09 8.29
C ILE A 168 21.95 17.61 8.31
N ASP A 169 21.95 16.98 9.50
CA ASP A 169 21.55 15.58 9.71
C ASP A 169 20.09 15.43 10.16
N ALA A 170 19.28 16.50 10.12
CA ALA A 170 17.87 16.39 10.47
C ALA A 170 17.12 15.62 9.40
N MET A 171 16.46 14.55 9.84
CA MET A 171 15.58 13.79 8.98
C MET A 171 14.49 14.70 8.39
N PRO A 172 14.18 14.60 7.08
CA PRO A 172 13.14 15.40 6.46
C PRO A 172 11.82 15.28 7.21
N GLY A 173 11.05 16.38 7.27
CA GLY A 173 9.85 16.44 8.12
C GLY A 173 8.82 15.32 7.86
N TYR A 174 8.75 14.80 6.63
CA TYR A 174 7.92 13.63 6.32
C TYR A 174 8.47 12.34 6.95
N ASP A 175 9.76 12.05 6.71
CA ASP A 175 10.42 10.82 7.17
C ASP A 175 10.50 10.77 8.71
N LEU A 176 10.66 11.92 9.36
CA LEU A 176 10.65 12.05 10.82
C LEU A 176 9.32 11.64 11.44
N ILE A 177 8.22 12.18 10.89
CA ILE A 177 6.87 11.84 11.36
C ILE A 177 6.55 10.38 11.02
N ARG A 178 7.00 9.90 9.86
CA ARG A 178 6.82 8.52 9.45
C ARG A 178 7.51 7.55 10.42
N GLN A 179 8.76 7.80 10.77
CA GLN A 179 9.49 6.95 11.71
C GLN A 179 8.84 6.91 13.09
N ALA A 180 8.40 8.07 13.62
CA ALA A 180 7.69 8.13 14.89
C ALA A 180 6.31 7.45 14.85
N TYR A 181 5.66 7.45 13.69
CA TYR A 181 4.42 6.70 13.49
C TYR A 181 4.66 5.19 13.48
N GLU A 182 5.68 4.71 12.76
CA GLU A 182 6.01 3.29 12.64
C GLU A 182 6.64 2.70 13.90
N THR A 183 7.30 3.52 14.71
CA THR A 183 8.00 3.09 15.93
C THR A 183 7.41 3.77 17.16
N PRO A 184 6.36 3.20 17.79
CA PRO A 184 5.78 3.73 19.02
C PRO A 184 6.82 3.94 20.11
N GLY A 185 6.72 5.05 20.85
CA GLY A 185 7.68 5.39 21.91
C GLY A 185 9.07 5.87 21.43
N TRP A 186 9.34 5.87 20.13
CA TRP A 186 10.60 6.40 19.60
C TRP A 186 10.73 7.91 19.91
N ARG A 187 11.96 8.34 20.17
CA ARG A 187 12.31 9.75 20.40
C ARG A 187 13.59 10.06 19.61
N PRO A 188 13.65 11.18 18.86
CA PRO A 188 14.89 11.58 18.22
C PRO A 188 15.94 11.90 19.29
N ALA A 189 17.20 11.55 19.05
CA ALA A 189 18.29 11.79 20.00
C ALA A 189 18.30 13.26 20.46
N ARG A 190 18.22 13.47 21.79
CA ARG A 190 18.49 14.77 22.42
C ARG A 190 20.00 14.94 22.45
N ILE A 191 20.56 15.62 21.46
CA ILE A 191 21.92 16.14 21.57
C ILE A 191 21.81 17.38 22.47
N THR A 192 22.13 17.22 23.75
CA THR A 192 22.38 18.38 24.62
C THR A 192 23.63 19.07 24.08
N VAL A 193 23.48 20.30 23.58
CA VAL A 193 24.63 21.18 23.37
C VAL A 193 25.19 21.44 24.77
N ILE A 194 26.28 20.76 25.12
CA ILE A 194 27.06 21.12 26.30
C ILE A 194 27.66 22.47 25.92
N ASP A 195 27.16 23.54 26.53
CA ASP A 195 27.77 24.86 26.42
C ASP A 195 29.19 24.77 26.98
N SER A 196 30.16 24.61 26.08
CA SER A 196 31.60 24.55 26.39
C SER A 196 32.15 25.87 26.95
N SER A 197 31.30 26.86 27.21
CA SER A 197 31.67 28.16 27.79
C SER A 197 31.54 28.21 29.31
N LYS A 198 31.07 27.14 29.95
CA LYS A 198 31.07 27.05 31.42
C LYS A 198 32.40 26.49 31.93
N PRO A 199 33.13 27.19 32.82
CA PRO A 199 34.32 26.65 33.44
C PRO A 199 33.97 25.42 34.29
N VAL A 200 34.86 24.44 34.30
CA VAL A 200 34.73 23.11 34.97
C VAL A 200 34.45 23.22 36.48
N SER A 201 34.60 24.41 37.07
CA SER A 201 34.36 24.69 38.50
C SER A 201 32.89 24.62 38.92
N GLU A 202 31.90 24.65 38.02
CA GLU A 202 30.47 24.58 38.40
C GLU A 202 29.89 23.15 38.50
N ILE A 203 30.68 22.10 38.20
CA ILE A 203 30.15 20.72 38.13
C ILE A 203 30.13 20.02 39.50
N ASN A 204 30.80 20.56 40.53
CA ASN A 204 31.03 19.81 41.78
C ASN A 204 30.59 20.50 43.08
N ASP A 205 29.51 21.29 43.07
CA ASP A 205 28.90 21.77 44.32
C ASP A 205 27.39 21.52 44.35
N LYS A 206 27.03 20.30 44.77
CA LYS A 206 25.76 20.07 45.46
C LYS A 206 25.83 18.85 46.38
N ALA A 207 26.19 19.08 47.64
CA ALA A 207 25.45 18.67 48.83
C ALA A 207 26.30 18.82 50.11
N PRO A 208 25.77 19.43 51.18
CA PRO A 208 25.76 18.82 52.50
C PRO A 208 24.59 17.82 52.63
#